data_AF-A0A9W9XUP1-F1
#
_entry.id   AF-A0A9W9XUP1-F1
#
_cell.length_a   1.000
_cell.length_b   1.000
_cell.length_c   1.000
_cell.angle_alpha   90.00
_cell.angle_beta   90.00
_cell.angle_gamma   90.00
#
_symmetry.space_group_name_H-M   'P 1'
#
loop_
_entity.id
_entity.type
_entity.pdbx_description
1 polymer ?
#
loop_
_entity_poly.entity_id
_entity_poly.type
_entity_poly.pdbx_seq_one_letter_code
_entity_poly.pdbx_strand_id
1 'polypeptide(L)'
;MRSFQASMDKKSSMGKFVFLDQTRYDVTKDLTVLGCTLFSQISIPQEFTVESRMVDFKDILRWDVDSHNAAHQSDVEWLNTQVSTISKTEPLRRIVIFTHHSPTVDSRSTDPKHIGSGVSTGFATDLSCEECWTNPAVVAWAFGHTHFNCDFTDANGKAIISNQKGYRLIPAKGFNPERTFYIGEHQRKG
;
A
#
# COMPACT_ATOMS: atom_id res chain seq x y z
N MET A 1 -10.69 -11.84 9.32
CA MET A 1 -11.07 -10.62 8.58
C MET A 1 -12.26 -10.83 7.64
N ARG A 2 -12.28 -11.83 6.74
CA ARG A 2 -13.43 -12.09 5.85
C ARG A 2 -14.74 -12.42 6.59
N SER A 3 -14.66 -13.13 7.72
CA SER A 3 -15.80 -13.37 8.62
C SER A 3 -16.38 -12.06 9.21
N PHE A 4 -15.52 -11.09 9.50
CA PHE A 4 -15.94 -9.78 9.98
C PHE A 4 -16.64 -8.98 8.87
N GLN A 5 -16.09 -8.97 7.66
CA GLN A 5 -16.77 -8.38 6.50
C GLN A 5 -18.19 -8.95 6.32
N ALA A 6 -18.34 -10.27 6.33
CA ALA A 6 -19.65 -10.92 6.22
C ALA A 6 -20.61 -10.56 7.38
N SER A 7 -20.09 -10.21 8.55
CA SER A 7 -20.90 -9.73 9.68
C SER A 7 -21.33 -8.28 9.51
N MET A 8 -20.50 -7.45 8.88
CA MET A 8 -20.77 -6.04 8.60
C MET A 8 -21.79 -5.87 7.48
N ASP A 9 -21.72 -6.70 6.44
CA ASP A 9 -22.68 -6.69 5.33
C ASP A 9 -24.13 -6.98 5.79
N LYS A 10 -24.31 -7.61 6.96
CA LYS A 10 -25.62 -7.86 7.59
C LYS A 10 -26.16 -6.65 8.36
N LYS A 11 -25.34 -5.62 8.62
CA LYS A 11 -25.71 -4.40 9.35
C LYS A 11 -25.86 -3.25 8.36
N SER A 12 -27.08 -3.02 7.87
CA SER A 12 -27.34 -2.14 6.71
C SER A 12 -27.08 -0.64 6.91
N SER A 13 -26.70 -0.18 8.11
CA SER A 13 -26.67 1.26 8.44
C SER A 13 -25.32 1.97 8.21
N MET A 14 -24.23 1.27 7.91
CA MET A 14 -22.87 1.88 7.87
C MET A 14 -22.14 1.76 6.51
N GLY A 15 -22.86 1.44 5.43
CA GLY A 15 -22.27 1.23 4.11
C GLY A 15 -21.63 -0.16 3.95
N LYS A 16 -20.84 -0.35 2.88
CA LYS A 16 -20.20 -1.63 2.55
C LYS A 16 -18.79 -1.69 3.14
N PHE A 17 -18.51 -2.72 3.93
CA PHE A 17 -17.14 -3.02 4.35
C PHE A 17 -16.47 -3.89 3.28
N VAL A 18 -15.31 -3.46 2.76
CA VAL A 18 -14.54 -4.23 1.77
C VAL A 18 -13.17 -4.52 2.37
N PHE A 19 -12.87 -5.80 2.61
CA PHE A 19 -11.53 -6.21 3.03
C PHE A 19 -10.60 -6.26 1.81
N LEU A 20 -9.49 -5.51 1.87
CA LEU A 20 -8.53 -5.42 0.78
C LEU A 20 -7.36 -6.37 1.01
N ASP A 21 -7.50 -7.58 0.49
CA ASP A 21 -6.51 -8.66 0.57
C ASP A 21 -6.50 -9.37 -0.78
N GLN A 22 -5.60 -8.92 -1.66
CA GLN A 22 -5.62 -9.20 -3.09
C GLN A 22 -7.01 -9.01 -3.69
N THR A 23 -7.62 -7.85 -3.39
CA THR A 23 -9.01 -7.56 -3.72
C THR A 23 -9.12 -6.34 -4.63
N ARG A 24 -9.84 -6.54 -5.75
CA ARG A 24 -10.30 -5.48 -6.63
C ARG A 24 -11.68 -4.99 -6.18
N TYR A 25 -11.87 -3.69 -6.10
CA TYR A 25 -13.16 -3.07 -5.85
C TYR A 25 -13.39 -1.88 -6.78
N ASP A 26 -14.41 -2.00 -7.63
CA ASP A 26 -14.80 -0.92 -8.53
C ASP A 26 -15.72 0.05 -7.78
N VAL A 27 -15.21 1.26 -7.55
CA VAL A 27 -15.90 2.32 -6.78
C VAL A 27 -16.92 3.03 -7.67
N THR A 28 -16.52 3.32 -8.90
CA THR A 28 -17.38 3.91 -9.94
C THR A 28 -17.19 3.10 -11.23
N LYS A 29 -17.80 3.54 -12.35
CA LYS A 29 -17.58 2.94 -13.67
C LYS A 29 -16.15 3.13 -14.22
N ASP A 30 -15.43 4.12 -13.69
CA ASP A 30 -14.15 4.62 -14.20
C ASP A 30 -13.04 4.64 -13.15
N LEU A 31 -13.33 4.22 -11.91
CA LEU A 31 -12.38 4.16 -10.80
C LEU A 31 -12.41 2.78 -10.14
N THR A 32 -11.22 2.19 -10.01
CA THR A 32 -11.00 0.92 -9.33
C THR A 32 -10.00 1.12 -8.20
N VAL A 33 -10.29 0.52 -7.05
CA VAL A 33 -9.34 0.33 -5.95
C VAL A 33 -8.82 -1.09 -6.01
N LEU A 34 -7.50 -1.24 -5.98
CA LEU A 34 -6.82 -2.50 -5.71
C LEU A 34 -6.21 -2.39 -4.32
N GLY A 35 -6.25 -3.47 -3.55
CA GLY A 35 -5.51 -3.50 -2.32
C GLY A 35 -5.16 -4.89 -1.82
N CYS A 36 -4.03 -4.93 -1.14
CA CYS A 36 -3.43 -6.09 -0.51
C CYS A 36 -2.57 -5.62 0.67
N THR A 37 -1.98 -6.56 1.40
CA THR A 37 -1.04 -6.19 2.46
C THR A 37 0.23 -5.58 1.85
N LEU A 38 0.68 -6.15 0.72
CA LEU A 38 2.01 -5.93 0.16
C LEU A 38 3.03 -6.03 1.29
N PHE A 39 3.27 -7.24 1.80
CA PHE A 39 4.44 -7.46 2.65
C PHE A 39 5.70 -6.93 1.94
N SER A 40 6.74 -6.54 2.66
CA SER A 40 7.98 -6.08 2.03
C SER A 40 8.86 -7.25 1.59
N GLN A 41 9.81 -7.01 0.69
CA GLN A 41 10.80 -8.02 0.31
C GLN A 41 12.01 -7.89 1.23
N ILE A 42 12.14 -8.84 2.15
CA ILE A 42 13.28 -8.88 3.07
C ILE A 42 14.48 -9.41 2.31
N SER A 43 15.60 -8.68 2.39
CA SER A 43 16.84 -9.08 1.73
C SER A 43 17.67 -10.00 2.63
N ILE A 44 18.39 -10.94 2.01
CA ILE A 44 19.29 -11.88 2.70
C ILE A 44 20.19 -11.20 3.75
N PRO A 45 20.85 -10.06 3.47
CA PRO A 45 21.69 -9.39 4.46
C PRO A 45 20.95 -8.86 5.70
N GLN A 46 19.64 -8.67 5.61
CA GLN A 46 18.82 -8.07 6.67
C GLN A 46 17.91 -9.07 7.38
N GLU A 47 17.76 -10.31 6.91
CA GLU A 47 16.81 -11.32 7.41
C GLU A 47 16.81 -11.42 8.94
N PHE A 48 17.95 -11.76 9.53
CA PHE A 48 18.09 -11.92 10.98
C PHE A 48 17.72 -10.65 11.76
N THR A 49 18.12 -9.50 11.24
CA THR A 49 17.88 -8.21 11.93
C THR A 49 16.41 -7.80 11.83
N VAL A 50 15.77 -8.05 10.70
CA VAL A 50 14.35 -7.78 10.47
C VAL A 50 13.50 -8.74 11.29
N GLU A 51 13.75 -10.04 11.21
CA GLU A 51 13.02 -11.09 11.93
C GLU A 51 13.02 -10.85 13.45
N SER A 52 14.18 -10.51 14.02
CA SER A 52 14.30 -10.27 15.47
C SER A 52 13.58 -9.01 15.97
N ARG A 53 13.39 -8.00 15.10
CA ARG A 53 12.91 -6.66 15.48
C ARG A 53 11.45 -6.41 15.10
N MET A 54 10.98 -6.96 14.00
CA MET A 54 9.62 -6.72 13.53
C MET A 54 8.61 -7.56 14.30
N VAL A 55 7.45 -6.94 14.56
CA VAL A 55 6.39 -7.55 15.38
C VAL A 55 5.68 -8.65 14.59
N ASP A 56 5.66 -8.57 13.25
CA ASP A 56 5.01 -9.55 12.38
C ASP A 56 5.52 -10.99 12.64
N PHE A 57 6.83 -11.16 12.82
CA PHE A 57 7.45 -12.46 13.13
C PHE A 57 7.22 -12.97 14.55
N LYS A 58 6.59 -12.16 15.40
CA LYS A 58 6.22 -12.53 16.78
C LYS A 58 4.72 -12.81 16.90
N ASP A 59 3.90 -12.01 16.24
CA ASP A 59 2.46 -12.01 16.41
C ASP A 59 1.73 -12.86 15.36
N ILE A 60 2.32 -13.03 14.16
CA ILE A 60 1.73 -13.89 13.12
C ILE A 60 2.15 -15.34 13.38
N LEU A 61 1.15 -16.20 13.57
CA LEU A 61 1.38 -17.61 13.89
C LEU A 61 2.07 -18.33 12.72
N ARG A 62 3.22 -18.96 13.01
CA ARG A 62 4.03 -19.73 12.03
C ARG A 62 4.43 -18.88 10.82
N TRP A 63 4.91 -17.68 11.07
CA TRP A 63 5.35 -16.73 10.05
C TRP A 63 6.86 -16.57 10.10
N ASP A 64 7.54 -17.00 9.05
CA ASP A 64 8.97 -16.85 8.84
C ASP A 64 9.26 -15.91 7.66
N VAL A 65 10.53 -15.58 7.45
CA VAL A 65 10.98 -14.69 6.38
C VAL A 65 10.61 -15.22 4.99
N ASP A 66 10.70 -16.53 4.78
CA ASP A 66 10.32 -17.15 3.52
C ASP A 66 8.83 -16.98 3.23
N SER A 67 7.97 -17.19 4.22
CA SER A 67 6.53 -16.97 4.11
C SER A 67 6.20 -15.49 3.87
N HIS A 68 6.92 -14.57 4.53
CA HIS A 68 6.78 -13.13 4.31
C HIS A 68 7.13 -12.74 2.87
N ASN A 69 8.26 -13.21 2.35
CA ASN A 69 8.70 -12.94 0.98
C ASN A 69 7.80 -13.62 -0.07
N ALA A 70 7.31 -14.84 0.19
CA ALA A 70 6.34 -15.52 -0.68
C ALA A 70 5.02 -14.74 -0.77
N ALA A 71 4.54 -14.19 0.35
CA ALA A 71 3.35 -13.35 0.37
C ALA A 71 3.57 -12.02 -0.37
N HIS A 72 4.74 -11.40 -0.22
CA HIS A 72 5.14 -10.24 -1.03
C HIS A 72 5.06 -10.55 -2.53
N GLN A 73 5.69 -11.65 -2.96
CA GLN A 73 5.71 -12.05 -4.37
C GLN A 73 4.29 -12.27 -4.91
N SER A 74 3.43 -12.95 -4.13
CA SER A 74 2.03 -13.17 -4.49
C SER A 74 1.27 -11.85 -4.66
N ASP A 75 1.48 -10.88 -3.77
CA ASP A 75 0.85 -9.55 -3.84
C ASP A 75 1.32 -8.75 -5.07
N VAL A 76 2.62 -8.77 -5.39
CA VAL A 76 3.18 -8.09 -6.57
C VAL A 76 2.66 -8.70 -7.87
N GLU A 77 2.67 -10.03 -7.98
CA GLU A 77 2.13 -10.74 -9.15
C GLU A 77 0.65 -10.44 -9.36
N TRP A 78 -0.13 -10.45 -8.29
CA TRP A 78 -1.55 -10.12 -8.33
C TRP A 78 -1.77 -8.66 -8.78
N LEU A 79 -1.05 -7.70 -8.19
CA LEU A 79 -1.14 -6.28 -8.56
C LEU A 79 -0.79 -6.06 -10.03
N ASN A 80 0.34 -6.58 -10.49
CA ASN A 80 0.79 -6.47 -11.88
C ASN A 80 -0.24 -7.07 -12.85
N THR A 81 -0.78 -8.24 -12.52
CA THR A 81 -1.81 -8.89 -13.33
C THR A 81 -3.07 -8.03 -13.41
N GLN A 82 -3.59 -7.54 -12.27
CA GLN A 82 -4.78 -6.70 -12.24
C GLN A 82 -4.58 -5.40 -13.03
N VAL A 83 -3.48 -4.70 -12.81
CA VAL A 83 -3.16 -3.44 -13.49
C VAL A 83 -3.03 -3.65 -15.01
N SER A 84 -2.34 -4.70 -15.43
CA SER A 84 -2.20 -5.02 -16.86
C SER A 84 -3.54 -5.40 -17.49
N THR A 85 -4.36 -6.20 -16.82
CA THR A 85 -5.70 -6.55 -17.33
C THR A 85 -6.59 -5.31 -17.46
N ILE A 86 -6.73 -4.52 -16.39
CA ILE A 86 -7.57 -3.32 -16.39
C ILE A 86 -7.15 -2.35 -17.48
N SER A 87 -5.86 -2.04 -17.57
CA SER A 87 -5.36 -1.07 -18.57
C SER A 87 -5.58 -1.53 -20.02
N LYS A 88 -5.57 -2.84 -20.29
CA LYS A 88 -5.84 -3.41 -21.62
C LYS A 88 -7.32 -3.47 -21.96
N THR A 89 -8.17 -3.86 -21.01
CA THR A 89 -9.60 -4.11 -21.28
C THR A 89 -10.49 -2.89 -21.02
N GLU A 90 -10.03 -1.96 -20.19
CA GLU A 90 -10.78 -0.79 -19.73
C GLU A 90 -9.89 0.47 -19.79
N PRO A 91 -9.47 0.93 -20.99
CA PRO A 91 -8.37 1.89 -21.16
C PRO A 91 -8.59 3.28 -20.55
N LEU A 92 -9.82 3.63 -20.17
CA LEU A 92 -10.16 4.88 -19.47
C LEU A 92 -10.29 4.70 -17.95
N ARG A 93 -10.13 3.47 -17.45
CA ARG A 93 -10.24 3.15 -16.02
C ARG A 93 -9.00 3.65 -15.29
N ARG A 94 -9.22 4.36 -14.19
CA ARG A 94 -8.19 4.80 -13.26
C ARG A 94 -8.10 3.82 -12.09
N ILE A 95 -6.88 3.60 -11.64
CA ILE A 95 -6.55 2.65 -10.59
C ILE A 95 -5.93 3.39 -9.41
N VAL A 96 -6.42 3.07 -8.22
CA VAL A 96 -5.84 3.47 -6.94
C VAL A 96 -5.40 2.23 -6.22
N ILE A 97 -4.19 2.25 -5.69
CA ILE A 97 -3.66 1.12 -4.93
C ILE A 97 -3.55 1.49 -3.46
N PHE A 98 -4.07 0.63 -2.58
CA PHE A 98 -3.91 0.73 -1.14
C PHE A 98 -3.15 -0.48 -0.61
N THR A 99 -2.04 -0.22 0.09
CA THR A 99 -1.21 -1.27 0.69
C THR A 99 -0.89 -0.99 2.14
N HIS A 100 -0.48 -2.03 2.87
CA HIS A 100 0.06 -1.83 4.21
C HIS A 100 1.51 -1.33 4.15
N HIS A 101 2.42 -2.05 3.48
CA HIS A 101 3.84 -1.62 3.39
C HIS A 101 4.06 -0.65 2.22
N SER A 102 5.20 0.05 2.28
CA SER A 102 5.61 1.03 1.28
C SER A 102 6.05 0.37 -0.03
N PRO A 103 5.54 0.82 -1.18
CA PRO A 103 5.93 0.33 -2.51
C PRO A 103 7.20 0.99 -3.07
N THR A 104 7.86 1.85 -2.30
CA THR A 104 9.03 2.61 -2.77
C THR A 104 10.01 2.93 -1.65
N VAL A 105 11.28 3.03 -2.04
CA VAL A 105 12.41 3.44 -1.21
C VAL A 105 12.82 4.91 -1.42
N ASP A 106 11.97 5.71 -2.07
CA ASP A 106 12.19 7.15 -2.25
C ASP A 106 12.43 7.83 -0.89
N SER A 107 13.43 8.73 -0.84
CA SER A 107 13.73 9.51 0.36
C SER A 107 12.53 10.31 0.89
N ARG A 108 11.58 10.67 0.02
CA ARG A 108 10.35 11.42 0.37
C ARG A 108 9.29 10.56 1.06
N SER A 109 9.37 9.23 0.97
CA SER A 109 8.48 8.28 1.65
C SER A 109 9.14 7.57 2.83
N THR A 110 10.43 7.82 3.06
CA THR A 110 11.25 7.08 4.03
C THR A 110 11.56 7.97 5.23
N ASP A 111 11.30 7.47 6.45
CA ASP A 111 11.77 8.14 7.66
C ASP A 111 13.31 8.24 7.63
N PRO A 112 13.91 9.44 7.76
CA PRO A 112 15.36 9.61 7.72
C PRO A 112 16.13 8.69 8.65
N LYS A 113 15.54 8.25 9.78
CA LYS A 113 16.19 7.32 10.72
C LYS A 113 16.35 5.90 10.17
N HIS A 114 15.61 5.53 9.13
CA HIS A 114 15.62 4.21 8.52
C HIS A 114 16.42 4.15 7.22
N ILE A 115 16.85 5.29 6.67
CA ILE A 115 17.70 5.34 5.49
C ILE A 115 19.03 4.62 5.79
N GLY A 116 19.32 3.56 5.03
CA GLY A 116 20.52 2.74 5.21
C GLY A 116 20.55 1.89 6.49
N SER A 117 19.44 1.82 7.24
CA SER A 117 19.37 1.01 8.46
C SER A 117 19.29 -0.49 8.14
N GLY A 118 19.79 -1.35 9.04
CA GLY A 118 19.75 -2.81 8.88
C GLY A 118 18.36 -3.45 8.92
N VAL A 119 17.29 -2.65 9.01
CA VAL A 119 15.89 -3.09 9.00
C VAL A 119 15.08 -2.48 7.85
N SER A 120 15.71 -1.71 6.97
CA SER A 120 15.01 -0.93 5.93
C SER A 120 14.12 -1.79 5.03
N THR A 121 14.55 -3.01 4.70
CA THR A 121 13.80 -3.94 3.83
C THR A 121 12.57 -4.55 4.49
N GLY A 122 12.39 -4.39 5.80
CA GLY A 122 11.13 -4.75 6.45
C GLY A 122 10.04 -3.67 6.36
N PHE A 123 10.36 -2.48 5.82
CA PHE A 123 9.41 -1.36 5.71
C PHE A 123 8.94 -1.10 4.28
N ALA A 124 9.83 -1.31 3.31
CA ALA A 124 9.62 -0.90 1.92
C ALA A 124 10.34 -1.84 0.94
N THR A 125 9.72 -2.03 -0.21
CA THR A 125 10.34 -2.62 -1.41
C THR A 125 10.39 -1.55 -2.50
N ASP A 126 11.42 -1.56 -3.34
CA ASP A 126 11.43 -0.72 -4.55
C ASP A 126 10.67 -1.41 -5.68
N LEU A 127 9.44 -0.96 -5.95
CA LEU A 127 8.62 -1.46 -7.05
C LEU A 127 8.70 -0.57 -8.31
N SER A 128 9.69 0.33 -8.42
CA SER A 128 9.75 1.33 -9.48
C SER A 128 9.80 0.76 -10.91
N CYS A 129 10.18 -0.51 -11.06
CA CYS A 129 10.23 -1.23 -12.33
C CYS A 129 8.99 -2.10 -12.60
N GLU A 130 8.06 -2.23 -11.65
CA GLU A 130 6.91 -3.11 -11.77
C GLU A 130 5.78 -2.48 -12.61
N GLU A 131 4.98 -3.31 -13.26
CA GLU A 131 3.81 -2.87 -14.04
C GLU A 131 2.83 -2.07 -13.16
N CYS A 132 2.59 -2.53 -11.93
CA CYS A 132 1.72 -1.84 -10.98
C CYS A 132 2.22 -0.45 -10.56
N TRP A 133 3.49 -0.16 -10.78
CA TRP A 133 4.07 1.16 -10.56
C TRP A 133 4.09 2.00 -11.84
N THR A 134 4.65 1.44 -12.92
CA THR A 134 4.97 2.17 -14.16
C THR A 134 3.74 2.46 -15.02
N ASN A 135 2.66 1.68 -14.89
CA ASN A 135 1.47 1.86 -15.71
C ASN A 135 0.72 3.17 -15.37
N PRO A 136 0.45 4.03 -16.36
CA PRO A 136 -0.18 5.34 -16.15
C PRO A 136 -1.66 5.26 -15.72
N ALA A 137 -2.31 4.10 -15.86
CA ALA A 137 -3.66 3.89 -15.32
C ALA A 137 -3.67 3.97 -13.79
N VAL A 138 -2.54 3.69 -13.13
CA VAL A 138 -2.39 3.84 -11.68
C VAL A 138 -2.12 5.31 -11.36
N VAL A 139 -3.13 6.00 -10.85
CA VAL A 139 -3.09 7.45 -10.61
C VAL A 139 -2.71 7.82 -9.17
N ALA A 140 -2.88 6.89 -8.22
CA ALA A 140 -2.51 7.09 -6.83
C ALA A 140 -2.14 5.77 -6.13
N TRP A 141 -1.22 5.85 -5.18
CA TRP A 141 -0.84 4.78 -4.28
C TRP A 141 -0.75 5.30 -2.84
N ALA A 142 -1.62 4.80 -1.96
CA ALA A 142 -1.53 5.11 -0.53
C ALA A 142 -1.04 3.90 0.27
N PHE A 143 -0.17 4.15 1.25
CA PHE A 143 0.46 3.09 2.04
C PHE A 143 0.65 3.50 3.51
N GLY A 144 1.00 2.53 4.35
CA GLY A 144 1.22 2.69 5.79
C GLY A 144 2.57 2.13 6.26
N HIS A 145 2.54 1.47 7.42
CA HIS A 145 3.65 0.75 8.09
C HIS A 145 4.87 1.57 8.52
N THR A 146 5.30 2.56 7.73
CA THR A 146 6.54 3.33 7.97
C THR A 146 6.45 4.31 9.13
N HIS A 147 5.25 4.62 9.61
CA HIS A 147 4.94 5.68 10.57
C HIS A 147 5.46 7.06 10.14
N PHE A 148 5.63 7.25 8.84
CA PHE A 148 6.13 8.46 8.21
C PHE A 148 5.12 8.95 7.17
N ASN A 149 4.75 10.23 7.27
CA ASN A 149 3.73 10.82 6.43
C ASN A 149 4.36 11.52 5.22
N CYS A 150 3.83 11.25 4.04
CA CYS A 150 4.29 11.84 2.79
C CYS A 150 3.11 12.15 1.87
N ASP A 151 3.34 13.10 0.97
CA ASP A 151 2.42 13.45 -0.11
C ASP A 151 3.25 14.09 -1.21
N PHE A 152 3.48 13.35 -2.28
CA PHE A 152 4.24 13.82 -3.42
C PHE A 152 3.75 13.15 -4.69
N THR A 153 4.18 13.70 -5.82
CA THR A 153 3.95 13.11 -7.13
C THR A 153 5.25 12.48 -7.63
N ASP A 154 5.16 11.26 -8.17
CA ASP A 154 6.28 10.61 -8.84
C ASP A 154 6.59 11.27 -10.20
N ALA A 155 7.61 10.77 -10.90
CA ALA A 155 7.99 11.30 -12.22
C ALA A 155 6.92 11.10 -13.31
N ASN A 156 5.97 10.19 -13.10
CA ASN A 156 4.92 9.81 -14.05
C ASN A 156 3.56 10.44 -13.71
N GLY A 157 3.47 11.30 -12.69
CA GLY A 157 2.22 11.96 -12.31
C GLY A 157 1.38 11.20 -11.29
N LYS A 158 1.86 10.08 -10.73
CA LYS A 158 1.16 9.29 -9.71
C LYS A 158 1.28 9.96 -8.34
N ALA A 159 0.17 10.10 -7.63
CA ALA A 159 0.19 10.57 -6.25
C ALA A 159 0.64 9.45 -5.30
N ILE A 160 1.67 9.71 -4.48
CA ILE A 160 2.22 8.79 -3.48
C ILE A 160 1.94 9.34 -2.09
N ILE A 161 1.14 8.61 -1.31
CA ILE A 161 0.46 9.18 -0.15
C ILE A 161 0.64 8.31 1.10
N SER A 162 0.91 8.94 2.24
CA SER A 162 0.79 8.33 3.55
C SER A 162 0.33 9.34 4.61
N ASN A 163 -0.66 8.94 5.42
CA ASN A 163 -1.25 9.74 6.50
C ASN A 163 -1.52 8.87 7.74
N GLN A 164 -0.46 8.30 8.28
CA GLN A 164 -0.40 7.41 9.42
C GLN A 164 -0.47 8.19 10.73
N LYS A 165 -1.29 7.70 11.67
CA LYS A 165 -1.42 8.26 13.02
C LYS A 165 -0.18 8.03 13.90
N GLY A 166 0.60 6.99 13.60
CA GLY A 166 1.67 6.50 14.48
C GLY A 166 1.12 5.80 15.73
N TYR A 167 1.98 5.63 16.73
CA TYR A 167 1.61 4.95 17.97
C TYR A 167 0.82 5.88 18.92
N ARG A 168 -0.01 5.30 19.79
CA ARG A 168 -0.79 6.05 20.78
C ARG A 168 0.07 7.00 21.64
N LEU A 169 1.26 6.55 22.04
CA LEU A 169 2.19 7.32 22.87
C LEU A 169 3.19 8.16 22.04
N ILE A 170 3.35 7.84 20.76
CA ILE A 170 4.32 8.48 19.86
C ILE A 170 3.60 8.73 18.53
N PRO A 171 2.78 9.79 18.45
CA PRO A 171 2.04 10.11 17.24
C PRO A 171 3.02 10.47 16.12
N ALA A 172 2.71 10.08 14.89
CA ALA A 172 3.52 10.44 13.73
C ALA A 172 3.37 11.92 13.40
N LYS A 173 4.48 12.59 13.13
CA LYS A 173 4.48 14.01 12.73
C LYS A 173 3.71 14.17 11.42
N GLY A 174 2.89 15.22 11.33
CA GLY A 174 2.15 15.54 10.11
C GLY A 174 0.89 14.70 9.87
N PHE A 175 0.49 13.83 10.80
CA PHE A 175 -0.82 13.18 10.75
C PHE A 175 -1.91 14.25 10.81
N ASN A 176 -2.88 14.16 9.90
CA ASN A 176 -4.04 15.03 9.89
C ASN A 176 -5.32 14.20 9.68
N PRO A 177 -6.23 14.12 10.68
CA PRO A 177 -7.46 13.34 10.56
C PRO A 177 -8.45 13.92 9.54
N GLU A 178 -8.36 15.21 9.23
CA GLU A 178 -9.22 15.90 8.26
C GLU A 178 -8.65 15.85 6.83
N ARG A 179 -7.50 15.20 6.63
CA ARG A 179 -6.83 15.17 5.33
C ARG A 179 -7.66 14.36 4.34
N THR A 180 -8.02 15.01 3.24
CA THR A 180 -8.75 14.42 2.12
C THR A 180 -7.88 14.43 0.87
N PHE A 181 -7.88 13.32 0.13
CA PHE A 181 -7.20 13.20 -1.15
C PHE A 181 -8.25 13.05 -2.25
N TYR A 182 -8.27 13.99 -3.19
CA TYR A 182 -9.18 13.95 -4.33
C TYR A 182 -8.55 13.17 -5.45
N ILE A 183 -9.10 11.99 -5.74
CA ILE A 183 -8.65 11.16 -6.83
C ILE A 183 -9.62 11.36 -7.99
N GLY A 184 -9.11 11.94 -9.07
CA GLY A 184 -9.81 11.93 -10.33
C GLY A 184 -10.69 13.14 -10.66
N GLU A 185 -10.61 14.22 -9.91
CA GLU A 185 -11.05 15.53 -10.39
C GLU A 185 -9.83 16.29 -10.91
N HIS A 186 -9.72 16.40 -12.24
CA HIS A 186 -9.02 17.55 -12.78
C HIS A 186 -9.79 18.77 -12.28
N GLN A 187 -9.21 19.54 -11.35
CA GLN A 187 -9.57 20.93 -11.24
C GLN A 187 -9.28 21.57 -12.60
N ARG A 188 -10.31 21.69 -13.44
CA ARG A 188 -10.33 22.72 -14.47
C ARG A 188 -10.28 24.04 -13.71
N LYS A 189 -9.08 24.57 -13.53
CA LYS A 189 -8.92 25.99 -13.29
C LYS A 189 -9.53 26.68 -14.52
N GLY A 190 -10.66 27.34 -14.29
CA GLY A 190 -11.20 28.31 -15.24
C GLY A 190 -10.27 29.52 -15.35
#